data_AF-A0A9E6EZK8-F1
#
_entry.id   AF-A0A9E6EZK8-F1
#
_cell.length_a   1.000
_cell.length_b   1.000
_cell.length_c   1.000
_cell.angle_alpha   90.00
_cell.angle_beta   90.00
_cell.angle_gamma   90.00
#
_symmetry.space_group_name_H-M   'P 1'
#
loop_
_entity.id
_entity.type
_entity.pdbx_description
1 polymer ?
#
loop_
_entity_poly.entity_id
_entity_poly.type
_entity_poly.pdbx_seq_one_letter_code
_entity_poly.pdbx_strand_id
1 'polypeptide(L)'
;MTIDLEKIDRKALERLRTIFLQGSAGATDYWQTESDLENYDITFAQRIRWKWNDVLAGLATHNWQPPNGTLIDWGCGSGVASRAFLERFGTDTVSDVLLWDRSVLAMQVAEKKVSAGFPGVPVRRYDGRSLEKSTVLISHVITELSPAQLAELLTIVQSAAAVLWVEPGAYEASRSLIEARTRLRQDFNVVAPCTHQQGCGMLEAQNVRHWCHHFADSPQEVFIDSAWARFAKTMGIDLRQLPLSYLVLDKRPVPKFPSGAVRVIGDARLYKAHALLLGCDGAGVREHRLTKRILPEQFRRLKKGTGSSLQVWQCEGSEIVSSQELGSGS
;
A
#
# COMPACT_ATOMS: atom_id res chain seq x y z
N MET A 1 -6.51 19.85 1.54
CA MET A 1 -5.45 20.38 0.65
C MET A 1 -6.13 20.82 -0.64
N THR A 2 -6.24 22.13 -0.86
CA THR A 2 -6.95 22.68 -2.03
C THR A 2 -6.02 22.63 -3.24
N ILE A 3 -6.47 21.98 -4.32
CA ILE A 3 -5.73 21.95 -5.59
C ILE A 3 -6.06 23.20 -6.39
N ASP A 4 -5.03 23.91 -6.86
CA ASP A 4 -5.20 25.00 -7.83
C ASP A 4 -5.15 24.42 -9.26
N LEU A 5 -6.33 24.24 -9.85
CA LEU A 5 -6.48 23.67 -11.20
C LEU A 5 -5.93 24.56 -12.32
N GLU A 6 -5.85 25.87 -12.12
CA GLU A 6 -5.37 26.78 -13.18
C GLU A 6 -3.88 26.60 -13.46
N LYS A 7 -3.16 26.02 -12.49
CA LYS A 7 -1.74 25.71 -12.59
C LYS A 7 -1.48 24.25 -13.02
N ILE A 8 -2.53 23.45 -13.22
CA ILE A 8 -2.37 22.05 -13.60
C ILE A 8 -2.19 21.90 -15.10
N ASP A 9 -1.05 21.35 -15.52
CA ASP A 9 -0.85 20.91 -16.90
C ASP A 9 -1.64 19.63 -17.16
N ARG A 10 -2.85 19.80 -17.68
CA ARG A 10 -3.75 18.71 -18.03
C ARG A 10 -3.17 17.77 -19.09
N LYS A 11 -2.45 18.30 -20.09
CA LYS A 11 -1.90 17.48 -21.18
C LYS A 11 -0.79 16.58 -20.65
N ALA A 12 0.04 17.09 -19.75
CA ALA A 12 1.02 16.28 -19.04
C ALA A 12 0.36 15.14 -18.26
N LEU A 13 -0.69 15.42 -17.49
CA LEU A 13 -1.40 14.38 -16.72
C LEU A 13 -2.11 13.34 -17.59
N GLU A 14 -2.72 13.73 -18.71
CA GLU A 14 -3.34 12.80 -19.67
C GLU A 14 -2.29 11.90 -20.35
N ARG A 15 -1.13 12.47 -20.70
CA ARG A 15 0.02 11.71 -21.22
C ARG A 15 0.52 10.69 -20.20
N LEU A 16 0.80 11.11 -18.97
CA LEU A 16 1.26 10.23 -17.89
C LEU A 16 0.27 9.10 -17.64
N ARG A 17 -1.03 9.43 -17.55
CA ARG A 17 -2.09 8.43 -17.39
C ARG A 17 -2.10 7.40 -18.52
N THR A 18 -1.94 7.85 -19.77
CA THR A 18 -1.92 6.96 -20.93
C THR A 18 -0.76 5.97 -20.83
N ILE A 19 0.44 6.44 -20.46
CA ILE A 19 1.63 5.61 -20.27
C ILE A 19 1.39 4.55 -19.18
N PHE A 20 0.83 4.94 -18.03
CA PHE A 20 0.51 4.01 -16.95
C PHE A 20 -0.55 2.97 -17.33
N LEU A 21 -1.57 3.35 -18.11
CA LEU A 21 -2.62 2.43 -18.54
C LEU A 21 -2.16 1.46 -19.65
N GLN A 22 -1.20 1.87 -20.49
CA GLN A 22 -0.66 1.04 -21.56
C GLN A 22 0.43 0.08 -21.08
N GLY A 23 0.88 0.19 -19.82
CA GLY A 23 1.95 -0.65 -19.28
C GLY A 23 3.32 -0.39 -19.91
N SER A 24 3.51 0.76 -20.57
CA SER A 24 4.80 1.17 -21.14
C SER A 24 5.68 1.92 -20.13
N ALA A 25 5.14 2.23 -18.95
CA ALA A 25 5.90 2.69 -17.80
C ALA A 25 6.93 1.61 -17.42
N GLY A 26 8.21 1.88 -17.65
CA GLY A 26 9.26 0.89 -17.43
C GLY A 26 10.29 0.79 -18.56
N ALA A 27 9.90 1.11 -19.80
CA ALA A 27 10.79 1.00 -20.96
C ALA A 27 11.80 2.15 -21.05
N THR A 28 11.37 3.37 -20.70
CA THR A 28 12.19 4.60 -20.71
C THR A 28 11.73 5.55 -19.61
N ASP A 29 12.55 6.53 -19.26
CA ASP A 29 12.11 7.65 -18.42
C ASP A 29 10.97 8.41 -19.13
N TYR A 30 9.86 8.60 -18.43
CA TYR A 30 8.66 9.25 -18.95
C TYR A 30 8.44 10.65 -18.36
N TRP A 31 9.28 11.08 -17.40
CA TRP A 31 9.30 12.44 -16.90
C TRP A 31 10.05 13.33 -17.90
N GLN A 32 9.38 14.35 -18.43
CA GLN A 32 9.97 15.28 -19.39
C GLN A 32 10.42 16.57 -18.71
N THR A 33 9.71 16.99 -17.64
CA THR A 33 9.98 18.24 -16.92
C THR A 33 9.73 18.11 -15.42
N GLU A 34 10.34 19.01 -14.62
CA GLU A 34 10.05 19.11 -13.18
C GLU A 34 8.55 19.41 -12.95
N SER A 35 7.93 20.18 -13.86
CA SER A 35 6.50 20.47 -13.82
C SER A 35 5.64 19.20 -13.97
N ASP A 36 6.07 18.19 -14.74
CA ASP A 36 5.34 16.91 -14.80
C ASP A 36 5.23 16.27 -13.40
N LEU A 37 6.34 16.26 -12.66
CA LEU A 37 6.43 15.71 -11.31
C LEU A 37 5.67 16.56 -10.30
N GLU A 38 5.69 17.88 -10.42
CA GLU A 38 4.88 18.77 -9.58
C GLU A 38 3.37 18.53 -9.77
N ASN A 39 2.94 18.45 -11.03
CA ASN A 39 1.55 18.14 -11.39
C ASN A 39 1.13 16.76 -10.91
N TYR A 40 1.99 15.76 -11.10
CA TYR A 40 1.79 14.41 -10.58
C TYR A 40 1.70 14.40 -9.05
N ASP A 41 2.58 15.14 -8.37
CA ASP A 41 2.70 15.19 -6.92
C ASP A 41 1.41 15.68 -6.24
N ILE A 42 0.80 16.73 -6.80
CA ILE A 42 -0.42 17.31 -6.25
C ILE A 42 -1.69 16.55 -6.67
N THR A 43 -1.59 15.59 -7.61
CA THR A 43 -2.72 14.82 -8.12
C THR A 43 -2.58 13.31 -7.87
N PHE A 44 -2.00 12.56 -8.81
CA PHE A 44 -1.87 11.11 -8.73
C PHE A 44 -1.07 10.65 -7.50
N ALA A 45 0.01 11.35 -7.14
CA ALA A 45 0.81 10.97 -5.97
C ALA A 45 0.03 11.17 -4.66
N GLN A 46 -0.91 12.12 -4.57
CA GLN A 46 -1.75 12.24 -3.36
C GLN A 46 -2.60 11.00 -3.14
N ARG A 47 -3.10 10.38 -4.21
CA ARG A 47 -3.81 9.10 -4.11
C ARG A 47 -2.90 7.99 -3.59
N ILE A 48 -1.63 7.99 -4.01
CA ILE A 48 -0.61 7.07 -3.48
C ILE A 48 -0.32 7.38 -2.01
N ARG A 49 -0.26 8.66 -1.62
CA ARG A 49 -0.10 9.10 -0.22
C ARG A 49 -1.22 8.56 0.67
N TRP A 50 -2.47 8.60 0.22
CA TRP A 50 -3.60 8.07 0.99
C TRP A 50 -3.48 6.56 1.22
N LYS A 51 -3.00 5.80 0.22
CA LYS A 51 -2.67 4.36 0.40
C LYS A 51 -1.58 4.15 1.43
N TRP A 52 -0.51 4.93 1.37
CA TRP A 52 0.56 4.88 2.37
C TRP A 52 0.03 5.22 3.76
N ASN A 53 -0.76 6.29 3.90
CA ASN A 53 -1.32 6.70 5.18
C ASN A 53 -2.19 5.60 5.82
N ASP A 54 -2.96 4.86 5.01
CA ASP A 54 -3.76 3.72 5.46
C ASP A 54 -2.87 2.58 5.98
N VAL A 55 -1.88 2.16 5.17
CA VAL A 55 -0.92 1.10 5.56
C VAL A 55 -0.18 1.48 6.84
N LEU A 56 0.38 2.69 6.90
CA LEU A 56 1.14 3.19 8.04
C LEU A 56 0.26 3.35 9.30
N ALA A 57 -1.04 3.67 9.14
CA ALA A 57 -1.99 3.65 10.24
C ALA A 57 -2.25 2.26 10.78
N GLY A 58 -2.48 1.29 9.91
CA GLY A 58 -2.65 -0.10 10.32
C GLY A 58 -1.45 -0.61 11.11
N LEU A 59 -0.23 -0.27 10.68
CA LEU A 59 0.99 -0.65 11.40
C LEU A 59 1.07 -0.04 12.80
N ALA A 60 0.79 1.26 12.93
CA ALA A 60 0.82 1.95 14.23
C ALA A 60 -0.21 1.38 15.21
N THR A 61 -1.43 1.09 14.74
CA THR A 61 -2.50 0.46 15.53
C THR A 61 -2.11 -0.94 16.04
N HIS A 62 -1.15 -1.60 15.39
CA HIS A 62 -0.60 -2.89 15.81
C HIS A 62 0.75 -2.79 16.52
N ASN A 63 1.07 -1.61 17.06
CA ASN A 63 2.30 -1.32 17.81
C ASN A 63 3.59 -1.63 17.02
N TRP A 64 3.53 -1.64 15.69
CA TRP A 64 4.73 -1.70 14.89
C TRP A 64 5.37 -0.30 14.83
N GLN A 65 6.68 -0.25 15.04
CA GLN A 65 7.50 0.95 14.91
C GLN A 65 8.68 0.63 14.00
N PRO A 66 9.13 1.56 13.15
CA PRO A 66 10.25 1.31 12.27
C PRO A 66 11.55 1.05 13.04
N PRO A 67 12.48 0.26 12.47
CA PRO A 67 13.82 0.15 13.03
C PRO A 67 14.58 1.48 12.91
N ASN A 68 15.45 1.75 13.88
CA ASN A 68 16.35 2.90 13.81
C ASN A 68 17.36 2.69 12.68
N GLY A 69 17.54 3.70 11.83
CA GLY A 69 18.55 3.64 10.77
C GLY A 69 18.22 4.52 9.57
N THR A 70 18.68 4.09 8.40
CA THR A 70 18.42 4.80 7.14
C THR A 70 17.02 4.47 6.62
N LEU A 71 16.31 5.47 6.10
CA LEU A 71 15.10 5.28 5.30
C LEU A 71 15.46 5.30 3.82
N ILE A 72 14.98 4.35 3.04
CA ILE A 72 15.25 4.27 1.60
C ILE A 72 13.94 4.31 0.85
N ASP A 73 13.80 5.21 -0.11
CA ASP A 73 12.65 5.30 -1.00
C ASP A 73 13.05 4.79 -2.38
N TRP A 74 12.66 3.56 -2.69
CA TRP A 74 13.00 2.87 -3.91
C TRP A 74 11.89 3.02 -4.95
N GLY A 75 12.19 3.69 -6.06
CA GLY A 75 11.19 4.22 -6.98
C GLY A 75 10.54 5.48 -6.41
N CYS A 76 11.37 6.42 -5.95
CA CYS A 76 10.89 7.50 -5.09
C CYS A 76 9.86 8.43 -5.76
N GLY A 77 9.85 8.54 -7.09
CA GLY A 77 8.97 9.47 -7.79
C GLY A 77 9.10 10.90 -7.24
N SER A 78 8.00 11.49 -6.76
CA SER A 78 8.00 12.81 -6.10
C SER A 78 8.37 12.77 -4.61
N GLY A 79 8.81 11.64 -4.07
CA GLY A 79 9.14 11.42 -2.66
C GLY A 79 7.91 11.26 -1.77
N VAL A 80 6.78 10.80 -2.31
CA VAL A 80 5.51 10.73 -1.56
C VAL A 80 5.52 9.67 -0.47
N ALA A 81 6.19 8.54 -0.70
CA ALA A 81 6.31 7.46 0.28
C ALA A 81 7.16 7.92 1.48
N SER A 82 8.35 8.48 1.22
CA SER A 82 9.19 9.07 2.27
C SER A 82 8.44 10.09 3.12
N ARG A 83 7.73 11.04 2.48
CA ARG A 83 7.01 12.08 3.22
C ARG A 83 5.90 11.48 4.07
N ALA A 84 5.08 10.57 3.52
CA ALA A 84 4.04 9.91 4.30
C ALA A 84 4.59 9.14 5.52
N PHE A 85 5.72 8.46 5.33
CA PHE A 85 6.40 7.74 6.39
C PHE A 85 6.91 8.68 7.50
N LEU A 86 7.62 9.75 7.13
CA LEU A 86 8.18 10.72 8.09
C LEU A 86 7.09 11.52 8.81
N GLU A 87 5.98 11.84 8.14
CA GLU A 87 4.79 12.44 8.77
C GLU A 87 4.18 11.52 9.85
N ARG A 88 4.20 10.20 9.62
CA ARG A 88 3.62 9.23 10.56
C ARG A 88 4.52 8.94 11.75
N PHE A 89 5.79 8.61 11.48
CA PHE A 89 6.70 8.06 12.47
C PHE A 89 7.69 9.10 13.01
N GLY A 90 7.66 10.32 12.48
CA GLY A 90 8.62 11.36 12.80
C GLY A 90 9.99 11.06 12.22
N THR A 91 10.98 11.80 12.71
CA THR A 91 12.37 11.75 12.24
C THR A 91 13.34 11.13 13.25
N ASP A 92 12.90 10.89 14.47
CA ASP A 92 13.77 10.50 15.60
C ASP A 92 14.49 9.17 15.38
N THR A 93 13.87 8.25 14.63
CA THR A 93 14.42 6.93 14.31
C THR A 93 15.15 6.91 12.97
N VAL A 94 15.12 8.02 12.21
CA VAL A 94 15.66 8.11 10.84
C VAL A 94 16.96 8.91 10.85
N SER A 95 18.06 8.21 10.59
CA SER A 95 19.39 8.83 10.50
C SER A 95 19.60 9.63 9.21
N ASP A 96 19.04 9.16 8.10
CA ASP A 96 19.03 9.83 6.79
C ASP A 96 18.02 9.18 5.85
N VAL A 97 17.64 9.91 4.80
CA VAL A 97 16.79 9.43 3.70
C VAL A 97 17.64 9.24 2.45
N LEU A 98 17.58 8.05 1.85
CA LEU A 98 18.14 7.76 0.54
C LEU A 98 17.06 7.62 -0.50
N LEU A 99 17.24 8.28 -1.62
CA LEU A 99 16.31 8.28 -2.74
C LEU A 99 16.92 7.51 -3.90
N TRP A 100 16.16 6.56 -4.45
CA TRP A 100 16.50 5.90 -5.68
C TRP A 100 15.31 5.93 -6.64
N ASP A 101 15.57 6.31 -7.89
CA ASP A 101 14.62 6.20 -8.99
C ASP A 101 15.43 6.02 -10.27
N ARG A 102 14.82 5.41 -11.30
CA ARG A 102 15.41 5.38 -12.64
C ARG A 102 15.60 6.79 -13.20
N SER A 103 14.72 7.72 -12.81
CA SER A 103 14.72 9.09 -13.27
C SER A 103 15.52 9.99 -12.34
N VAL A 104 16.56 10.63 -12.90
CA VAL A 104 17.34 11.65 -12.20
C VAL A 104 16.45 12.83 -11.78
N LEU A 105 15.45 13.16 -12.60
CA LEU A 105 14.52 14.25 -12.34
C LEU A 105 13.59 13.94 -11.15
N ALA A 106 13.08 12.71 -11.08
CA ALA A 106 12.30 12.24 -9.93
C ALA A 106 13.12 12.36 -8.64
N MET A 107 14.36 11.85 -8.64
CA MET A 107 15.24 11.97 -7.47
C MET A 107 15.50 13.42 -7.07
N GLN A 108 15.72 14.34 -8.02
CA GLN A 108 15.90 15.76 -7.73
C GLN A 108 14.65 16.39 -7.07
N VAL A 109 13.46 16.11 -7.59
CA VAL A 109 12.21 16.66 -7.05
C VAL A 109 11.91 16.07 -5.67
N ALA A 110 12.08 14.77 -5.50
CA ALA A 110 11.92 14.10 -4.21
C ALA A 110 12.90 14.68 -3.17
N GLU A 111 14.17 14.87 -3.53
CA GLU A 111 15.20 15.45 -2.66
C GLU A 111 14.78 16.84 -2.16
N LYS A 112 14.36 17.73 -3.07
CA LYS A 112 13.86 19.07 -2.72
C LYS A 112 12.65 18.99 -1.78
N LYS A 113 11.65 18.17 -2.10
CA LYS A 113 10.39 18.08 -1.35
C LYS A 113 10.56 17.46 0.03
N VAL A 114 11.35 16.39 0.15
CA VAL A 114 11.63 15.74 1.44
C VAL A 114 12.46 16.69 2.31
N SER A 115 13.52 17.30 1.77
CA SER A 115 14.36 18.24 2.53
C SER A 115 13.58 19.45 3.03
N ALA A 116 12.68 19.99 2.20
CA ALA A 116 11.83 21.12 2.57
C ALA A 116 10.82 20.76 3.67
N GLY A 117 10.25 19.54 3.64
CA GLY A 117 9.31 19.08 4.65
C GLY A 117 9.98 18.67 5.98
N PHE A 118 11.25 18.26 5.91
CA PHE A 118 11.98 17.67 7.04
C PHE A 118 13.42 18.21 7.13
N PRO A 119 13.61 19.50 7.46
CA PRO A 119 14.92 20.17 7.40
C PRO A 119 15.99 19.60 8.35
N GLY A 120 15.61 18.72 9.29
CA GLY A 120 16.53 18.06 10.22
C GLY A 120 17.08 16.71 9.77
N VAL A 121 16.60 16.15 8.65
CA VAL A 121 17.02 14.83 8.17
C VAL A 121 17.87 14.96 6.91
N PRO A 122 19.10 14.42 6.88
CA PRO A 122 19.90 14.40 5.67
C PRO A 122 19.19 13.62 4.57
N VAL A 123 19.03 14.23 3.39
CA VAL A 123 18.45 13.57 2.20
C VAL A 123 19.54 13.45 1.15
N ARG A 124 19.73 12.25 0.61
CA ARG A 124 20.76 11.93 -0.39
C ARG A 124 20.21 10.96 -1.42
N ARG A 125 20.94 10.79 -2.52
CA ARG A 125 20.66 9.71 -3.47
C ARG A 125 21.30 8.42 -3.00
N TYR A 126 20.66 7.31 -3.28
CA TYR A 126 21.22 6.00 -3.01
C TYR A 126 22.46 5.77 -3.88
N ASP A 127 23.54 5.33 -3.24
CA ASP A 127 24.88 5.19 -3.81
C ASP A 127 25.32 3.72 -3.95
N GLY A 128 24.41 2.77 -3.73
CA GLY A 128 24.73 1.34 -3.77
C GLY A 128 25.26 0.77 -2.45
N ARG A 129 25.29 1.56 -1.36
CA ARG A 129 25.72 1.06 -0.05
C ARG A 129 24.80 -0.02 0.51
N SER A 130 25.25 -0.74 1.53
CA SER A 130 24.46 -1.78 2.20
C SER A 130 23.15 -1.23 2.78
N LEU A 131 22.08 -2.02 2.65
CA LEU A 131 20.78 -1.71 3.25
C LEU A 131 20.62 -2.27 4.67
N GLU A 132 21.69 -2.81 5.26
CA GLU A 132 21.67 -3.24 6.66
C GLU A 132 21.13 -2.13 7.57
N LYS A 133 20.24 -2.50 8.51
CA LYS A 133 19.56 -1.57 9.43
C LYS A 133 18.65 -0.54 8.75
N SER A 134 18.39 -0.66 7.46
CA SER A 134 17.54 0.28 6.73
C SER A 134 16.07 -0.16 6.71
N THR A 135 15.17 0.81 6.69
CA THR A 135 13.78 0.63 6.28
C THR A 135 13.66 0.98 4.80
N VAL A 136 13.20 0.04 3.98
CA VAL A 136 13.01 0.26 2.54
C VAL A 136 11.53 0.45 2.24
N LEU A 137 11.19 1.57 1.62
CA LEU A 137 9.89 1.88 1.06
C LEU A 137 9.92 1.60 -0.44
N ILE A 138 8.92 0.88 -0.94
CA ILE A 138 8.78 0.56 -2.36
C ILE A 138 7.35 0.92 -2.77
N SER A 139 7.20 1.78 -3.76
CA SER A 139 5.89 2.36 -4.10
C SER A 139 5.61 2.35 -5.59
N HIS A 140 4.59 1.58 -6.01
CA HIS A 140 4.05 1.63 -7.38
C HIS A 140 5.10 1.36 -8.47
N VAL A 141 6.05 0.47 -8.20
CA VAL A 141 7.15 0.16 -9.13
C VAL A 141 7.04 -1.25 -9.68
N ILE A 142 6.33 -2.18 -9.02
CA ILE A 142 6.41 -3.61 -9.34
C ILE A 142 5.96 -3.94 -10.76
N THR A 143 5.00 -3.17 -11.29
CA THR A 143 4.48 -3.32 -12.67
C THR A 143 5.41 -2.72 -13.71
N GLU A 144 6.41 -1.95 -13.31
CA GLU A 144 7.40 -1.34 -14.20
C GLU A 144 8.72 -2.11 -14.24
N LEU A 145 8.84 -3.19 -13.47
CA LEU A 145 10.03 -4.03 -13.39
C LEU A 145 9.85 -5.26 -14.28
N SER A 146 10.85 -5.54 -15.09
CA SER A 146 11.00 -6.86 -15.70
C SER A 146 11.24 -7.94 -14.61
N PRO A 147 11.00 -9.23 -14.91
CA PRO A 147 11.29 -10.30 -13.96
C PRO A 147 12.74 -10.30 -13.44
N ALA A 148 13.71 -9.92 -14.28
CA ALA A 148 15.11 -9.81 -13.89
C ALA A 148 15.35 -8.65 -12.91
N GLN A 149 14.77 -7.48 -13.17
CA GLN A 149 14.88 -6.32 -12.28
C GLN A 149 14.16 -6.56 -10.95
N LEU A 150 13.02 -7.27 -10.97
CA LEU A 150 12.35 -7.68 -9.75
C LEU A 150 13.25 -8.63 -8.95
N ALA A 151 13.85 -9.63 -9.59
CA ALA A 151 14.77 -10.55 -8.91
C ALA A 151 15.99 -9.85 -8.31
N GLU A 152 16.55 -8.86 -9.01
CA GLU A 152 17.65 -8.01 -8.53
C GLU A 152 17.20 -7.17 -7.31
N LEU A 153 16.05 -6.50 -7.41
CA LEU A 153 15.48 -5.74 -6.30
C LEU A 153 15.29 -6.62 -5.06
N LEU A 154 14.74 -7.83 -5.23
CA LEU A 154 14.54 -8.75 -4.12
C LEU A 154 15.87 -9.16 -3.47
N THR A 155 16.95 -9.29 -4.23
CA THR A 155 18.29 -9.53 -3.67
C THR A 155 18.80 -8.30 -2.90
N ILE A 156 18.61 -7.09 -3.43
CA ILE A 156 19.05 -5.84 -2.78
C ILE A 156 18.35 -5.64 -1.44
N VAL A 157 17.01 -5.76 -1.42
CA VAL A 157 16.21 -5.50 -0.21
C VAL A 157 16.29 -6.62 0.82
N GLN A 158 16.84 -7.78 0.45
CA GLN A 158 17.03 -8.91 1.37
C GLN A 158 17.89 -8.54 2.59
N SER A 159 18.84 -7.61 2.44
CA SER A 159 19.71 -7.17 3.55
C SER A 159 19.05 -6.15 4.49
N ALA A 160 17.93 -5.53 4.07
CA ALA A 160 17.20 -4.53 4.85
C ALA A 160 16.74 -5.04 6.23
N ALA A 161 16.52 -4.12 7.17
CA ALA A 161 15.90 -4.47 8.45
C ALA A 161 14.38 -4.60 8.33
N ALA A 162 13.75 -3.71 7.56
CA ALA A 162 12.32 -3.76 7.25
C ALA A 162 12.07 -3.35 5.80
N VAL A 163 11.02 -3.90 5.20
CA VAL A 163 10.55 -3.58 3.84
C VAL A 163 9.06 -3.30 3.89
N LEU A 164 8.66 -2.12 3.42
CA LEU A 164 7.27 -1.72 3.22
C LEU A 164 7.06 -1.53 1.73
N TRP A 165 6.12 -2.26 1.16
CA TRP A 165 5.84 -2.24 -0.26
C TRP A 165 4.36 -1.98 -0.50
N VAL A 166 4.03 -0.89 -1.20
CA VAL A 166 2.64 -0.50 -1.52
C VAL A 166 2.44 -0.36 -3.03
N GLU A 167 1.48 -1.10 -3.54
CA GLU A 167 1.18 -1.24 -4.97
C GLU A 167 -0.31 -0.95 -5.24
N PRO A 168 -0.72 -0.70 -6.49
CA PRO A 168 -2.14 -0.66 -6.83
C PRO A 168 -2.80 -2.02 -6.56
N GLY A 169 -4.07 -2.01 -6.14
CA GLY A 169 -4.84 -3.23 -5.89
C GLY A 169 -5.30 -3.94 -7.17
N ALA A 170 -4.35 -4.17 -8.09
CA ALA A 170 -4.54 -4.83 -9.37
C ALA A 170 -4.10 -6.30 -9.29
N TYR A 171 -4.67 -7.13 -10.18
CA TYR A 171 -4.40 -8.57 -10.21
C TYR A 171 -2.90 -8.87 -10.35
N GLU A 172 -2.27 -8.35 -11.41
CA GLU A 172 -0.86 -8.60 -11.73
C GLU A 172 0.08 -8.10 -10.62
N ALA A 173 -0.14 -6.86 -10.16
CA ALA A 173 0.64 -6.27 -9.07
C ALA A 173 0.57 -7.12 -7.80
N SER A 174 -0.62 -7.60 -7.43
CA SER A 174 -0.77 -8.46 -6.25
C SER A 174 -0.08 -9.82 -6.41
N ARG A 175 -0.05 -10.39 -7.62
CA ARG A 175 0.61 -11.68 -7.91
C ARG A 175 2.11 -11.54 -7.80
N SER A 176 2.68 -10.49 -8.39
CA SER A 176 4.10 -10.16 -8.26
C SER A 176 4.47 -9.86 -6.80
N LEU A 177 3.58 -9.22 -6.03
CA LEU A 177 3.83 -8.96 -4.61
C LEU A 177 3.79 -10.24 -3.76
N ILE A 178 2.94 -11.22 -4.11
CA ILE A 178 2.94 -12.54 -3.49
C ILE A 178 4.24 -13.31 -3.82
N GLU A 179 4.79 -13.14 -5.03
CA GLU A 179 6.09 -13.71 -5.39
C GLU A 179 7.21 -13.08 -4.54
N ALA A 180 7.23 -11.75 -4.44
CA ALA A 180 8.14 -11.01 -3.56
C ALA A 180 8.06 -11.50 -2.11
N ARG A 181 6.83 -11.63 -1.56
CA ARG A 181 6.58 -12.20 -0.23
C ARG A 181 7.14 -13.61 -0.10
N THR A 182 6.91 -14.46 -1.11
CA THR A 182 7.30 -15.88 -1.08
C THR A 182 8.81 -16.05 -1.01
N ARG A 183 9.56 -15.19 -1.71
CA ARG A 183 11.02 -15.16 -1.65
C ARG A 183 11.52 -14.56 -0.33
N LEU A 184 11.03 -13.38 0.05
CA LEU A 184 11.57 -12.64 1.19
C LEU A 184 11.17 -13.24 2.56
N ARG A 185 10.08 -14.01 2.68
CA ARG A 185 9.69 -14.63 3.96
C ARG A 185 10.71 -15.65 4.52
N GLN A 186 11.75 -15.99 3.75
CA GLN A 186 12.84 -16.84 4.22
C GLN A 186 13.72 -16.10 5.25
N ASP A 187 13.83 -14.78 5.11
CA ASP A 187 14.70 -13.94 5.95
C ASP A 187 13.92 -12.95 6.83
N PHE A 188 12.64 -12.74 6.54
CA PHE A 188 11.78 -11.77 7.22
C PHE A 188 10.56 -12.42 7.86
N ASN A 189 10.07 -11.78 8.93
CA ASN A 189 8.74 -12.01 9.45
C ASN A 189 7.73 -11.15 8.70
N VAL A 190 6.59 -11.74 8.32
CA VAL A 190 5.46 -11.00 7.74
C VAL A 190 4.75 -10.22 8.84
N VAL A 191 4.75 -8.88 8.74
CA VAL A 191 4.04 -7.97 9.65
C VAL A 191 2.60 -7.78 9.20
N ALA A 192 2.39 -7.52 7.91
CA ALA A 192 1.09 -7.24 7.31
C ALA A 192 1.14 -7.45 5.77
N PRO A 193 0.00 -7.58 5.07
CA PRO A 193 -1.38 -7.68 5.56
C PRO A 193 -1.74 -9.04 6.16
N CYS A 194 -0.97 -10.09 5.81
CA CYS A 194 -1.23 -11.45 6.25
C CYS A 194 -1.11 -11.56 7.76
N THR A 195 -2.06 -12.25 8.39
CA THR A 195 -2.05 -12.54 9.84
C THR A 195 -1.17 -13.74 10.20
N HIS A 196 -0.35 -14.21 9.25
CA HIS A 196 0.21 -15.55 9.27
C HIS A 196 1.50 -15.63 8.39
N GLN A 197 2.34 -16.65 8.65
CA GLN A 197 3.67 -16.82 8.03
C GLN A 197 3.73 -17.92 6.94
N GLN A 198 2.62 -18.66 6.72
CA GLN A 198 2.53 -19.75 5.75
C GLN A 198 2.57 -19.24 4.29
N GLY A 199 2.60 -20.17 3.33
CA GLY A 199 2.37 -19.86 1.92
C GLY A 199 1.04 -19.10 1.71
N CYS A 200 0.98 -18.25 0.69
CA CYS A 200 -0.21 -17.45 0.44
C CYS A 200 -1.29 -18.31 -0.24
N GLY A 201 -2.43 -18.53 0.45
CA GLY A 201 -3.57 -19.29 -0.09
C GLY A 201 -4.21 -18.67 -1.34
N MET A 202 -3.91 -17.41 -1.66
CA MET A 202 -4.36 -16.76 -2.91
C MET A 202 -3.78 -17.44 -4.17
N LEU A 203 -2.67 -18.19 -4.04
CA LEU A 203 -2.09 -18.97 -5.14
C LEU A 203 -2.80 -20.31 -5.39
N GLU A 204 -3.72 -20.73 -4.52
CA GLU A 204 -4.46 -21.98 -4.70
C GLU A 204 -5.42 -21.91 -5.90
N ALA A 205 -5.68 -23.06 -6.53
CA ALA A 205 -6.44 -23.14 -7.78
C ALA A 205 -7.85 -22.53 -7.66
N GLN A 206 -8.53 -22.71 -6.52
CA GLN A 206 -9.86 -22.12 -6.30
C GLN A 206 -9.84 -20.59 -6.21
N ASN A 207 -8.68 -19.98 -5.99
CA ASN A 207 -8.51 -18.54 -5.81
C ASN A 207 -7.99 -17.83 -7.07
N VAL A 208 -7.96 -18.50 -8.24
CA VAL A 208 -7.45 -17.92 -9.50
C VAL A 208 -8.17 -16.63 -9.91
N ARG A 209 -9.49 -16.55 -9.64
CA ARG A 209 -10.35 -15.38 -9.93
C ARG A 209 -10.20 -14.24 -8.93
N HIS A 210 -9.50 -14.48 -7.83
CA HIS A 210 -9.31 -13.53 -6.75
C HIS A 210 -7.88 -12.98 -6.80
N TRP A 211 -7.70 -11.84 -6.14
CA TRP A 211 -6.40 -11.24 -5.91
C TRP A 211 -6.36 -10.54 -4.56
N CYS A 212 -5.19 -10.49 -3.95
CA CYS A 212 -5.03 -9.91 -2.62
C CYS A 212 -5.02 -8.38 -2.72
N HIS A 213 -6.13 -7.75 -2.36
CA HIS A 213 -6.27 -6.30 -2.35
C HIS A 213 -7.09 -5.84 -1.15
N HIS A 214 -6.90 -4.57 -0.80
CA HIS A 214 -7.57 -3.83 0.24
C HIS A 214 -8.01 -2.48 -0.31
N PHE A 215 -8.74 -1.71 0.49
CA PHE A 215 -9.15 -0.36 0.15
C PHE A 215 -8.68 0.59 1.26
N ALA A 216 -8.00 1.65 0.84
CA ALA A 216 -7.71 2.78 1.69
C ALA A 216 -8.85 3.81 1.57
N ASP A 217 -9.01 4.63 2.59
CA ASP A 217 -9.96 5.74 2.55
C ASP A 217 -9.37 6.96 1.87
N SER A 218 -10.17 7.61 1.03
CA SER A 218 -9.88 8.96 0.55
C SER A 218 -10.34 9.98 1.61
N PRO A 219 -9.58 11.07 1.86
CA PRO A 219 -9.98 12.10 2.81
C PRO A 219 -11.33 12.73 2.45
N GLN A 220 -12.16 13.06 3.45
CA GLN A 220 -13.51 13.57 3.19
C GLN A 220 -13.52 14.86 2.38
N GLU A 221 -12.50 15.69 2.55
CA GLU A 221 -12.38 17.00 1.91
C GLU A 221 -12.33 16.88 0.38
N VAL A 222 -11.85 15.76 -0.16
CA VAL A 222 -11.73 15.58 -1.62
C VAL A 222 -13.07 15.43 -2.31
N PHE A 223 -14.13 15.06 -1.56
CA PHE A 223 -15.48 14.90 -2.11
C PHE A 223 -16.27 16.21 -2.16
N ILE A 224 -15.82 17.24 -1.44
CA ILE A 224 -16.42 18.58 -1.43
C ILE A 224 -15.58 19.60 -2.20
N ASP A 225 -14.36 19.25 -2.58
CA ASP A 225 -13.47 20.10 -3.36
C ASP A 225 -13.77 19.99 -4.88
N SER A 226 -14.17 21.12 -5.47
CA SER A 226 -14.48 21.22 -6.90
C SER A 226 -13.29 20.87 -7.82
N ALA A 227 -12.06 21.09 -7.35
CA ALA A 227 -10.86 20.76 -8.08
C ALA A 227 -10.69 19.25 -8.24
N TRP A 228 -10.85 18.53 -7.13
CA TRP A 228 -10.82 17.07 -7.10
C TRP A 228 -11.94 16.45 -7.93
N ALA A 229 -13.16 17.01 -7.87
CA ALA A 229 -14.27 16.56 -8.70
C ALA A 229 -13.96 16.68 -10.20
N ARG A 230 -13.37 17.80 -10.64
CA ARG A 230 -12.99 18.02 -12.03
C ARG A 230 -11.85 17.11 -12.46
N PHE A 231 -10.82 16.94 -11.62
CA PHE A 231 -9.71 16.03 -11.86
C PHE A 231 -10.22 14.58 -12.04
N ALA A 232 -11.05 14.10 -11.10
CA ALA A 232 -11.61 12.75 -11.12
C ALA A 232 -12.43 12.50 -12.39
N LYS A 233 -13.30 13.43 -12.77
CA LYS A 233 -14.09 13.35 -14.01
C LYS A 233 -13.20 13.31 -15.24
N THR A 234 -12.20 14.19 -15.31
CA THR A 234 -11.30 14.33 -16.46
C THR A 234 -10.46 13.07 -16.64
N MET A 235 -9.94 12.53 -15.54
CA MET A 235 -9.10 11.35 -15.57
C MET A 235 -9.90 10.05 -15.54
N GLY A 236 -11.23 10.05 -15.39
CA GLY A 236 -12.01 8.83 -15.24
C GLY A 236 -11.55 8.02 -14.02
N ILE A 237 -11.37 8.68 -12.88
CA ILE A 237 -10.96 8.08 -11.61
C ILE A 237 -12.14 8.11 -10.64
N ASP A 238 -12.43 6.97 -10.01
CA ASP A 238 -13.29 6.95 -8.83
C ASP A 238 -12.46 7.28 -7.58
N LEU A 239 -12.72 8.42 -6.96
CA LEU A 239 -12.06 8.82 -5.71
C LEU A 239 -12.61 8.07 -4.49
N ARG A 240 -13.75 7.38 -4.60
CA ARG A 240 -14.33 6.60 -3.49
C ARG A 240 -13.66 5.25 -3.31
N GLN A 241 -12.93 4.78 -4.33
CA GLN A 241 -12.21 3.52 -4.29
C GLN A 241 -10.72 3.77 -4.45
N LEU A 242 -9.97 3.38 -3.44
CA LEU A 242 -8.51 3.46 -3.47
C LEU A 242 -7.91 2.06 -3.23
N PRO A 243 -8.03 1.17 -4.23
CA PRO A 243 -7.55 -0.20 -4.09
C PRO A 243 -6.02 -0.22 -4.01
N LEU A 244 -5.51 -1.01 -3.07
CA LEU A 244 -4.09 -1.25 -2.86
C LEU A 244 -3.81 -2.72 -2.57
N SER A 245 -2.61 -3.15 -2.94
CA SER A 245 -1.98 -4.37 -2.45
C SER A 245 -0.73 -3.93 -1.72
N TYR A 246 -0.43 -4.53 -0.57
CA TYR A 246 0.76 -4.15 0.18
C TYR A 246 1.40 -5.34 0.88
N LEU A 247 2.65 -5.16 1.29
CA LEU A 247 3.46 -6.13 2.00
C LEU A 247 4.36 -5.40 2.98
N VAL A 248 4.36 -5.82 4.24
CA VAL A 248 5.25 -5.30 5.27
C VAL A 248 6.00 -6.46 5.90
N LEU A 249 7.32 -6.36 5.87
CA LEU A 249 8.26 -7.36 6.32
C LEU A 249 9.24 -6.73 7.32
N ASP A 250 9.63 -7.49 8.34
CA ASP A 250 10.59 -7.06 9.34
C ASP A 250 11.45 -8.24 9.80
N LYS A 251 12.77 -8.05 9.90
CA LYS A 251 13.68 -9.07 10.44
C LYS A 251 13.52 -9.24 11.94
N ARG A 252 13.08 -8.20 12.64
CA ARG A 252 12.84 -8.26 14.08
C ARG A 252 11.62 -9.14 14.36
N PRO A 253 11.54 -9.74 15.56
CA PRO A 253 10.35 -10.48 15.96
C PRO A 253 9.09 -9.60 15.90
N VAL A 254 8.02 -10.15 15.31
CA VAL A 254 6.72 -9.47 15.21
C VAL A 254 5.73 -10.10 16.19
N PRO A 255 4.85 -9.31 16.84
CA PRO A 255 3.79 -9.85 17.67
C PRO A 255 2.92 -10.83 16.88
N LYS A 256 2.60 -11.97 17.49
CA LYS A 256 1.65 -12.91 16.88
C LYS A 256 0.25 -12.34 16.98
N PHE A 257 -0.52 -12.46 15.90
CA PHE A 257 -1.94 -12.20 15.94
C PHE A 257 -2.67 -13.21 16.84
N PRO A 258 -3.80 -12.83 17.47
CA PRO A 258 -4.59 -13.75 18.26
C PRO A 258 -5.13 -14.91 17.40
N SER A 259 -5.45 -16.03 18.05
CA SER A 259 -6.09 -17.16 17.38
C SER A 259 -7.40 -16.71 16.73
N GLY A 260 -7.67 -17.18 15.51
CA GLY A 260 -8.82 -16.78 14.72
C GLY A 260 -8.68 -15.42 14.02
N ALA A 261 -7.50 -14.78 14.04
CA ALA A 261 -7.27 -13.54 13.30
C ALA A 261 -7.34 -13.77 11.77
N VAL A 262 -8.27 -13.07 11.13
CA VAL A 262 -8.53 -13.13 9.69
C VAL A 262 -8.37 -11.75 9.09
N ARG A 263 -7.70 -11.67 7.94
CA ARG A 263 -7.71 -10.52 7.06
C ARG A 263 -8.81 -10.70 6.01
N VAL A 264 -9.80 -9.82 6.00
CA VAL A 264 -10.79 -9.70 4.92
C VAL A 264 -10.11 -9.08 3.70
N ILE A 265 -10.24 -9.73 2.55
CA ILE A 265 -9.71 -9.30 1.27
C ILE A 265 -10.84 -8.71 0.42
N GLY A 266 -10.61 -7.52 -0.12
CA GLY A 266 -11.60 -6.78 -0.90
C GLY A 266 -12.86 -6.43 -0.13
N ASP A 267 -13.95 -6.23 -0.87
CA ASP A 267 -15.26 -5.88 -0.32
C ASP A 267 -16.12 -7.12 -0.02
N ALA A 268 -16.96 -7.00 1.01
CA ALA A 268 -18.00 -7.98 1.28
C ALA A 268 -19.08 -7.95 0.18
N ARG A 269 -19.45 -9.12 -0.35
CA ARG A 269 -20.59 -9.25 -1.27
C ARG A 269 -21.88 -9.34 -0.48
N LEU A 270 -22.71 -8.30 -0.59
CA LEU A 270 -23.92 -8.13 0.22
C LEU A 270 -25.15 -8.74 -0.45
N TYR A 271 -25.90 -9.54 0.31
CA TYR A 271 -27.21 -10.09 -0.05
C TYR A 271 -28.27 -9.70 1.00
N LYS A 272 -29.56 -9.92 0.70
CA LYS A 272 -30.67 -9.51 1.59
C LYS A 272 -30.56 -10.06 3.03
N ALA A 273 -30.06 -11.28 3.17
CA ALA A 273 -30.02 -12.01 4.45
C ALA A 273 -28.60 -12.33 4.97
N HIS A 274 -27.57 -12.13 4.16
CA HIS A 274 -26.19 -12.49 4.52
C HIS A 274 -25.17 -11.71 3.68
N ALA A 275 -23.91 -11.73 4.11
CA ALA A 275 -22.77 -11.25 3.35
C ALA A 275 -21.80 -12.42 3.09
N LEU A 276 -21.07 -12.36 1.98
CA LEU A 276 -19.95 -13.27 1.70
C LEU A 276 -18.65 -12.48 1.77
N LEU A 277 -17.71 -12.95 2.59
CA LEU A 277 -16.41 -12.34 2.83
C LEU A 277 -15.30 -13.29 2.41
N LEU A 278 -14.28 -12.77 1.72
CA LEU A 278 -13.08 -13.55 1.42
C LEU A 278 -12.08 -13.36 2.56
N GLY A 279 -11.94 -14.38 3.41
CA GLY A 279 -11.05 -14.36 4.58
C GLY A 279 -9.72 -15.01 4.27
N CYS A 280 -8.63 -14.37 4.73
CA CYS A 280 -7.27 -14.90 4.72
C CYS A 280 -6.79 -15.14 6.15
N ASP A 281 -6.39 -16.38 6.44
CA ASP A 281 -5.81 -16.79 7.72
C ASP A 281 -4.68 -17.82 7.51
N GLY A 282 -4.15 -18.38 8.60
CA GLY A 282 -3.08 -19.38 8.52
C GLY A 282 -3.47 -20.70 7.85
N ALA A 283 -4.76 -20.96 7.62
CA ALA A 283 -5.28 -22.11 6.90
C ALA A 283 -5.52 -21.82 5.40
N GLY A 284 -5.36 -20.58 4.95
CA GLY A 284 -5.44 -20.20 3.53
C GLY A 284 -6.42 -19.06 3.27
N VAL A 285 -6.89 -18.98 2.03
CA VAL A 285 -7.87 -17.97 1.58
C VAL A 285 -9.15 -18.68 1.17
N ARG A 286 -10.27 -18.35 1.84
CA ARG A 286 -11.56 -18.98 1.60
C ARG A 286 -12.71 -18.03 1.84
N GLU A 287 -13.84 -18.37 1.23
CA GLU A 287 -15.07 -17.61 1.38
C GLU A 287 -15.81 -18.02 2.66
N HIS A 288 -16.26 -17.02 3.41
CA HIS A 288 -17.03 -17.17 4.63
C HIS A 288 -18.36 -16.42 4.51
N ARG A 289 -19.36 -16.95 5.19
CA ARG A 289 -20.71 -16.36 5.23
C ARG A 289 -20.95 -15.68 6.58
N LEU A 290 -21.47 -14.46 6.53
CA LEU A 290 -21.98 -13.75 7.69
C LEU A 290 -23.49 -13.59 7.56
N THR A 291 -24.28 -14.35 8.32
CA THR A 291 -25.73 -14.25 8.31
C THR A 291 -26.22 -13.09 9.18
N LYS A 292 -27.06 -12.23 8.62
CA LYS A 292 -27.62 -11.03 9.29
C LYS A 292 -28.36 -11.37 10.60
N ARG A 293 -29.03 -12.52 10.66
CA ARG A 293 -29.77 -12.95 11.86
C ARG A 293 -28.84 -13.33 13.01
N ILE A 294 -27.63 -13.81 12.72
CA ILE A 294 -26.63 -14.22 13.71
C ILE A 294 -25.82 -12.99 14.16
N LEU A 295 -25.32 -12.20 13.20
CA LEU A 295 -24.44 -11.05 13.44
C LEU A 295 -25.02 -9.75 12.83
N PRO A 296 -26.14 -9.21 13.37
CA PRO A 296 -26.84 -8.07 12.77
C PRO A 296 -26.03 -6.77 12.79
N GLU A 297 -25.22 -6.55 13.82
CA GLU A 297 -24.39 -5.34 13.96
C GLU A 297 -23.23 -5.34 12.95
N GLN A 298 -22.50 -6.44 12.85
CA GLN A 298 -21.43 -6.61 11.87
C GLN A 298 -21.98 -6.53 10.44
N PHE A 299 -23.13 -7.15 10.17
CA PHE A 299 -23.80 -6.99 8.87
C PHE A 299 -24.11 -5.53 8.55
N ARG A 300 -24.55 -4.74 9.55
CA ARG A 300 -24.81 -3.31 9.37
C ARG A 300 -23.53 -2.52 9.08
N ARG A 301 -22.41 -2.83 9.74
CA ARG A 301 -21.10 -2.21 9.48
C ARG A 301 -20.61 -2.51 8.06
N LEU A 302 -20.68 -3.77 7.63
CA LEU A 302 -20.34 -4.16 6.26
C LEU A 302 -21.19 -3.41 5.24
N LYS A 303 -22.51 -3.29 5.47
CA LYS A 303 -23.40 -2.52 4.59
C LYS A 303 -23.03 -1.03 4.50
N LYS A 304 -22.47 -0.46 5.57
CA LYS A 304 -22.04 0.94 5.60
C LYS A 304 -20.61 1.14 5.07
N GLY A 305 -19.88 0.06 4.77
CA GLY A 305 -18.47 0.15 4.40
C GLY A 305 -17.54 0.53 5.56
N THR A 306 -18.01 0.42 6.82
CA THR A 306 -17.23 0.79 8.01
C THR A 306 -16.70 -0.41 8.77
N GLY A 307 -16.64 -1.58 8.13
CA GLY A 307 -16.14 -2.80 8.74
C GLY A 307 -14.62 -2.87 8.64
N SER A 308 -13.94 -3.19 9.74
CA SER A 308 -12.48 -3.38 9.70
C SER A 308 -12.10 -4.56 8.82
N SER A 309 -11.02 -4.45 8.06
CA SER A 309 -10.47 -5.58 7.30
C SER A 309 -9.74 -6.59 8.19
N LEU A 310 -9.36 -6.23 9.42
CA LEU A 310 -8.76 -7.18 10.38
C LEU A 310 -9.77 -7.56 11.45
N GLN A 311 -10.06 -8.85 11.56
CA GLN A 311 -11.07 -9.37 12.48
C GLN A 311 -10.55 -10.63 13.19
N VAL A 312 -11.20 -11.02 14.28
CA VAL A 312 -11.10 -12.34 14.90
C VAL A 312 -12.42 -13.05 14.69
N TRP A 313 -12.39 -14.20 14.03
CA TRP A 313 -13.57 -15.00 13.74
C TRP A 313 -13.60 -16.28 14.55
N GLN A 314 -14.81 -16.68 14.93
CA GLN A 314 -15.15 -18.06 15.23
C GLN A 314 -16.11 -18.54 14.15
N CYS A 315 -15.82 -19.70 13.57
CA CYS A 315 -16.56 -20.24 12.44
C CYS A 315 -17.06 -21.66 12.73
N GLU A 316 -18.28 -21.95 12.27
CA GLU A 316 -18.81 -23.31 12.13
C GLU A 316 -18.87 -23.66 10.64
N GLY A 317 -17.90 -24.44 10.17
CA GLY A 317 -17.67 -24.60 8.74
C GLY A 317 -17.34 -23.25 8.07
N SER A 318 -18.16 -22.83 7.10
CA SER A 318 -18.00 -21.53 6.42
C SER A 318 -18.78 -20.39 7.09
N GLU A 319 -19.66 -20.67 8.06
CA GLU A 319 -20.47 -19.64 8.72
C GLU A 319 -19.69 -18.97 9.84
N ILE A 320 -19.67 -17.64 9.85
CA ILE A 320 -19.09 -16.82 10.92
C ILE A 320 -20.14 -16.70 12.03
N VAL A 321 -19.89 -17.34 13.17
CA VAL A 321 -20.79 -17.33 14.33
C VAL A 321 -20.43 -16.26 15.34
N SER A 322 -19.17 -15.79 15.33
CA SER A 322 -18.70 -14.64 16.10
C SER A 322 -17.65 -13.86 15.31
N SER A 323 -17.70 -12.53 15.40
CA SER A 323 -16.73 -11.64 14.78
C SER A 323 -16.44 -10.42 15.65
N GLN A 324 -15.16 -10.17 15.89
CA GLN A 324 -14.64 -8.99 16.57
C GLN A 324 -13.60 -8.30 15.70
N GLU A 325 -13.70 -6.98 15.53
CA GLU A 325 -12.70 -6.20 14.81
C GLU A 325 -11.44 -6.01 15.67
N LEU A 326 -10.25 -6.16 15.07
CA LEU A 326 -8.99 -5.84 15.71
C LEU A 326 -8.55 -4.44 15.29
N GLY A 327 -8.08 -3.65 16.26
CA GLY A 327 -7.54 -2.31 16.00
C GLY A 327 -8.58 -1.22 15.78
N SER A 328 -9.88 -1.49 15.91
CA SER A 328 -10.90 -0.45 16.01
C SER A 328 -10.94 0.10 17.43
N GLY A 329 -9.89 0.83 17.82
CA GLY A 329 -9.79 1.57 19.08
C GLY A 329 -9.78 3.07 18.80
N SER A 330 -10.90 3.71 19.13
CA SER A 330 -11.24 5.16 19.04
C SER A 330 -11.38 5.78 17.66
#